data_AF-A0A9E3BHF2-F1
#
_entry.id   AF-A0A9E3BHF2-F1
#
_cell.length_a   1.000
_cell.length_b   1.000
_cell.length_c   1.000
_cell.angle_alpha   90.00
_cell.angle_beta   90.00
_cell.angle_gamma   90.00
#
_symmetry.space_group_name_H-M   'P 1'
#
loop_
_entity.id
_entity.type
_entity.pdbx_description
1 polymer ?
#
loop_
_entity_poly.entity_id
_entity_poly.type
_entity_poly.pdbx_seq_one_letter_code
_entity_poly.pdbx_strand_id
1 'polypeptide(L)'
;MSHAPAALALLLLAGCFHGRQEVVSAPQRLTREVREILANDHPSPAFYRSRGRLERMGTEIDPVLVALVNDPAAEVTVRANALLLLADRRSPAAVPVFRRVLLTADNEELRSTAIVGLQYFAPGSPQAANAIRGAINDPSSRVRLTVLQALDVEDVALLRSLLASEEDRQVRAVAKELVALAESRGAALPPEGDGTYRTTVPDGEPQIVFQPTWTDTVAGIAVGALWVEVPQSKLIPLAQRVEVVAGVVPAFFSQDRSSVVFEAEREIRIRNLKTGATRVLGSGIAPRIIPFTDRFVYLAERLSARREGEQGTELSYVVLGSAFAGGGPERLGTVDAVATGARHAAASPARWMVVGETPEGFVLRGEGMSTFLLPNPFRAGGPAPRRRPD
;
A
#
# COMPACT_ATOMS: atom_id res chain seq x y z
N MET A 1 -53.18 -24.31 93.93
CA MET A 1 -53.33 -25.32 92.85
C MET A 1 -52.45 -24.85 91.69
N SER A 2 -51.16 -25.18 91.69
CA SER A 2 -50.57 -26.33 90.99
C SER A 2 -50.94 -26.38 89.51
N HIS A 3 -50.10 -25.83 88.63
CA HIS A 3 -49.25 -26.63 87.73
C HIS A 3 -48.33 -25.75 86.85
N ALA A 4 -47.19 -26.37 86.54
CA ALA A 4 -45.99 -25.95 85.81
C ALA A 4 -46.22 -25.62 84.30
N PRO A 5 -45.19 -25.09 83.58
CA PRO A 5 -45.32 -24.39 82.30
C PRO A 5 -45.15 -25.29 81.08
N ALA A 6 -45.73 -24.89 79.94
CA ALA A 6 -45.51 -25.52 78.63
C ALA A 6 -44.62 -24.62 77.77
N ALA A 7 -43.44 -25.15 77.43
CA ALA A 7 -42.46 -24.56 76.53
C ALA A 7 -43.00 -24.52 75.09
N LEU A 8 -42.93 -23.35 74.45
CA LEU A 8 -43.13 -23.21 73.01
C LEU A 8 -41.76 -23.27 72.33
N ALA A 9 -41.53 -24.35 71.58
CA ALA A 9 -40.34 -24.55 70.77
C ALA A 9 -40.35 -23.63 69.53
N LEU A 10 -39.33 -22.78 69.41
CA LEU A 10 -39.00 -22.08 68.17
C LEU A 10 -38.42 -23.09 67.17
N LEU A 11 -39.16 -23.40 66.11
CA LEU A 11 -38.66 -24.12 64.94
C LEU A 11 -37.92 -23.13 64.02
N LEU A 12 -36.59 -23.10 64.15
CA LEU A 12 -35.70 -22.50 63.17
C LEU A 12 -35.70 -23.36 61.90
N LEU A 13 -36.49 -22.97 60.90
CA LEU A 13 -36.33 -23.46 59.53
C LEU A 13 -35.03 -22.87 58.96
N ALA A 14 -33.94 -23.60 59.13
CA ALA A 14 -32.73 -23.44 58.33
C ALA A 14 -33.07 -23.79 56.87
N GLY A 15 -33.50 -22.78 56.11
CA GLY A 15 -33.59 -22.88 54.66
C GLY A 15 -32.20 -23.09 54.09
N CYS A 16 -31.85 -24.34 53.80
CA CYS A 16 -30.71 -24.69 52.98
C CYS A 16 -30.88 -24.08 51.59
N PHE A 17 -30.44 -22.84 51.42
CA PHE A 17 -30.12 -22.27 50.10
C PHE A 17 -28.94 -23.07 49.53
N HIS A 18 -29.25 -24.23 48.95
CA HIS A 18 -28.36 -24.88 48.01
C HIS A 18 -28.22 -23.92 46.84
N GLY A 19 -27.12 -23.15 46.84
CA GLY A 19 -26.71 -22.33 45.72
C GLY A 19 -26.72 -23.20 44.47
N ARG A 20 -27.70 -22.97 43.61
CA ARG A 20 -27.83 -23.61 42.30
C ARG A 20 -26.60 -23.15 41.52
N GLN A 21 -25.52 -23.93 41.53
CA GLN A 21 -24.38 -23.71 40.65
C GLN A 21 -24.94 -23.76 39.22
N GLU A 22 -25.04 -22.60 38.57
CA GLU A 22 -25.37 -22.53 37.16
C GLU A 22 -24.36 -23.38 36.40
N VAL A 23 -24.83 -24.48 35.83
CA VAL A 23 -24.02 -25.34 34.96
C VAL A 23 -23.82 -24.58 33.66
N VAL A 24 -22.76 -23.77 33.60
CA VAL A 24 -22.35 -23.03 32.41
C VAL A 24 -22.02 -24.05 31.31
N SER A 25 -22.70 -23.95 30.17
CA SER A 25 -22.51 -24.88 29.06
C SER A 25 -21.10 -24.77 28.46
N ALA A 26 -20.62 -25.82 27.79
CA ALA A 26 -19.28 -25.80 27.17
C ALA A 26 -19.08 -24.62 26.19
N PRO A 27 -20.05 -24.25 25.33
CA PRO A 27 -19.93 -23.05 24.49
C PRO A 27 -19.84 -21.75 25.30
N GLN A 28 -20.61 -21.63 26.40
CA GLN A 28 -20.53 -20.44 27.26
C GLN A 28 -19.19 -20.34 27.98
N ARG A 29 -18.60 -21.47 28.40
CA ARG A 29 -17.25 -21.51 28.99
C ARG A 29 -16.21 -21.05 27.99
N LEU A 30 -16.29 -21.54 26.74
CA LEU A 30 -15.38 -21.13 25.67
C LEU A 30 -15.48 -19.62 25.38
N THR A 31 -16.69 -19.09 25.21
CA THR A 31 -16.89 -17.66 24.98
C THR A 31 -16.34 -16.80 26.12
N ARG A 32 -16.51 -17.26 27.37
CA ARG A 32 -15.96 -16.56 28.55
C ARG A 32 -14.44 -16.59 28.55
N GLU A 33 -13.81 -17.75 28.35
CA GLU A 33 -12.35 -17.89 28.29
C GLU A 33 -11.76 -17.01 27.19
N VAL A 34 -12.35 -17.03 25.99
CA VAL A 34 -11.88 -16.19 24.88
C VAL A 34 -12.03 -14.71 25.23
N ARG A 35 -13.18 -14.28 25.78
CA ARG A 35 -13.40 -12.89 26.19
C ARG A 35 -12.36 -12.42 27.20
N GLU A 36 -12.09 -13.20 28.24
CA GLU A 36 -11.12 -12.87 29.28
C GLU A 36 -9.70 -12.74 28.71
N ILE A 37 -9.32 -13.63 27.80
CA ILE A 37 -8.00 -13.55 27.14
C ILE A 37 -7.91 -12.30 26.27
N LEU A 38 -8.97 -11.96 25.54
CA LEU A 38 -9.00 -10.78 24.65
C LEU A 38 -9.12 -9.45 25.38
N ALA A 39 -9.59 -9.45 26.63
CA ALA A 39 -9.68 -8.24 27.45
C ALA A 39 -8.31 -7.78 27.98
N ASN A 40 -7.33 -8.68 28.04
CA ASN A 40 -5.98 -8.36 28.48
C ASN A 40 -5.13 -7.89 27.30
N ASP A 41 -4.73 -6.62 27.28
CA ASP A 41 -3.84 -6.03 26.28
C ASP A 41 -2.42 -5.74 26.84
N HIS A 42 -2.14 -6.15 28.08
CA HIS A 42 -0.88 -5.87 28.76
C HIS A 42 0.19 -6.93 28.44
N PRO A 43 1.30 -6.56 27.76
CA PRO A 43 2.36 -7.49 27.42
C PRO A 43 2.95 -8.15 28.66
N SER A 44 2.75 -9.46 28.78
CA SER A 44 3.28 -10.27 29.88
C SER A 44 3.48 -11.72 29.42
N PRO A 45 4.35 -12.51 30.09
CA PRO A 45 4.48 -13.93 29.76
C PRO A 45 3.15 -14.70 29.83
N ALA A 46 2.25 -14.31 30.73
CA ALA A 46 0.91 -14.91 30.83
C ALA A 46 0.03 -14.52 29.63
N PHE A 47 0.03 -13.25 29.23
CA PHE A 47 -0.65 -12.76 28.03
C PHE A 47 -0.22 -13.54 26.78
N TYR A 48 1.09 -13.66 26.53
CA TYR A 48 1.58 -14.40 25.36
C TYR A 48 1.21 -15.90 25.39
N ARG A 49 1.22 -16.54 26.56
CA ARG A 49 0.77 -17.94 26.71
C ARG A 49 -0.71 -18.11 26.40
N SER A 50 -1.54 -17.19 26.89
CA SER A 50 -2.98 -17.20 26.64
C SER A 50 -3.30 -16.89 25.18
N ARG A 51 -2.61 -15.93 24.57
CA ARG A 51 -2.76 -15.61 23.14
C ARG A 51 -2.34 -16.78 22.25
N GLY A 52 -1.18 -17.37 22.52
CA GLY A 52 -0.73 -18.58 21.83
C GLY A 52 -1.65 -19.78 22.03
N ARG A 53 -2.46 -19.82 23.12
CA ARG A 53 -3.52 -20.83 23.26
C ARG A 53 -4.61 -20.61 22.22
N LEU A 54 -5.10 -19.37 22.05
CA LEU A 54 -6.12 -19.05 21.05
C LEU A 54 -5.66 -19.38 19.62
N GLU A 55 -4.38 -19.16 19.30
CA GLU A 55 -3.80 -19.50 18.00
C GLU A 55 -3.79 -21.00 17.72
N ARG A 56 -3.60 -21.83 18.76
CA ARG A 56 -3.63 -23.30 18.66
C ARG A 56 -5.04 -23.88 18.61
N MET A 57 -6.06 -23.10 18.93
CA MET A 57 -7.45 -23.54 18.82
C MET A 57 -7.86 -23.62 17.35
N GLY A 58 -8.67 -24.62 17.01
CA GLY A 58 -9.12 -24.86 15.65
C GLY A 58 -10.11 -23.79 15.19
N THR A 59 -10.80 -24.05 14.08
CA THR A 59 -11.74 -23.10 13.47
C THR A 59 -13.00 -22.85 14.32
N GLU A 60 -13.23 -23.65 15.37
CA GLU A 60 -14.34 -23.50 16.31
C GLU A 60 -14.35 -22.18 17.09
N ILE A 61 -13.20 -21.49 17.16
CA ILE A 61 -13.12 -20.17 17.81
C ILE A 61 -13.67 -19.06 16.91
N ASP A 62 -13.68 -19.23 15.58
CA ASP A 62 -14.07 -18.16 14.65
C ASP A 62 -15.52 -17.68 14.90
N PRO A 63 -16.54 -18.55 15.08
CA PRO A 63 -17.88 -18.11 15.47
C PRO A 63 -17.93 -17.34 16.80
N VAL A 64 -17.07 -17.70 17.76
CA VAL A 64 -16.97 -17.01 19.05
C VAL A 64 -16.39 -15.60 18.87
N LEU A 65 -15.34 -15.46 18.05
CA LEU A 65 -14.76 -14.14 17.73
C LEU A 65 -15.78 -13.26 17.01
N VAL A 66 -16.50 -13.81 16.02
CA VAL A 66 -17.58 -13.09 15.33
C VAL A 66 -18.67 -12.67 16.31
N ALA A 67 -19.07 -13.52 17.25
CA ALA A 67 -20.05 -13.17 18.27
C ALA A 67 -19.53 -12.03 19.17
N LEU A 68 -18.28 -12.07 19.60
CA LEU A 68 -17.67 -11.02 20.42
C LEU A 68 -17.58 -9.68 19.69
N VAL A 69 -17.18 -9.66 18.41
CA VAL A 69 -17.13 -8.44 17.59
C VAL A 69 -18.52 -7.76 17.51
N ASN A 70 -19.57 -8.57 17.38
CA ASN A 70 -20.95 -8.09 17.24
C ASN A 70 -21.65 -7.84 18.58
N ASP A 71 -21.02 -8.17 19.72
CA ASP A 71 -21.61 -7.95 21.04
C ASP A 71 -21.41 -6.48 21.47
N PRO A 72 -22.47 -5.66 21.51
CA PRO A 72 -22.36 -4.27 21.94
C PRO A 72 -22.01 -4.14 23.43
N ALA A 73 -22.21 -5.18 24.24
CA ALA A 73 -21.84 -5.19 25.65
C ALA A 73 -20.38 -5.62 25.88
N ALA A 74 -19.68 -6.11 24.85
CA ALA A 74 -18.25 -6.37 24.95
C ALA A 74 -17.47 -5.05 24.89
N GLU A 75 -16.41 -4.97 25.70
CA GLU A 75 -15.50 -3.83 25.70
C GLU A 75 -14.87 -3.61 24.31
N VAL A 76 -14.60 -2.35 23.96
CA VAL A 76 -14.00 -2.00 22.66
C VAL A 76 -12.70 -2.76 22.42
N THR A 77 -11.83 -2.86 23.44
CA THR A 77 -10.58 -3.61 23.39
C THR A 77 -10.79 -5.09 23.06
N VAL A 78 -11.77 -5.75 23.68
CA VAL A 78 -12.13 -7.15 23.37
C VAL A 78 -12.55 -7.30 21.92
N ARG A 79 -13.40 -6.38 21.44
CA ARG A 79 -13.92 -6.39 20.06
C ARG A 79 -12.80 -6.13 19.05
N ALA A 80 -11.91 -5.18 19.32
CA ALA A 80 -10.74 -4.90 18.49
C ALA A 80 -9.78 -6.11 18.45
N ASN A 81 -9.46 -6.70 19.59
CA ASN A 81 -8.59 -7.87 19.67
C ASN A 81 -9.20 -9.11 19.00
N ALA A 82 -10.53 -9.24 18.98
CA ALA A 82 -11.24 -10.25 18.22
C ALA A 82 -11.14 -10.03 16.71
N LEU A 83 -11.27 -8.78 16.24
CA LEU A 83 -11.06 -8.41 14.83
C LEU A 83 -9.64 -8.76 14.36
N LEU A 84 -8.62 -8.36 15.12
CA LEU A 84 -7.23 -8.67 14.81
C LEU A 84 -6.99 -10.18 14.76
N LEU A 85 -7.53 -10.93 15.74
CA LEU A 85 -7.38 -12.39 15.74
C LEU A 85 -8.04 -13.06 14.54
N LEU A 86 -9.20 -12.56 14.08
CA LEU A 86 -9.83 -13.04 12.85
C LEU A 86 -8.95 -12.79 11.61
N ALA A 87 -8.24 -11.65 11.57
CA ALA A 87 -7.32 -11.31 10.49
C ALA A 87 -6.07 -12.21 10.51
N ASP A 88 -5.43 -12.36 11.68
CA ASP A 88 -4.25 -13.19 11.89
C ASP A 88 -4.50 -14.64 11.45
N ARG A 89 -5.67 -15.15 11.82
CA ARG A 89 -6.12 -16.52 11.47
C ARG A 89 -6.58 -16.66 10.02
N ARG A 90 -6.63 -15.56 9.26
CA ARG A 90 -7.18 -15.50 7.90
C ARG A 90 -8.56 -16.15 7.78
N SER A 91 -9.42 -15.92 8.78
CA SER A 91 -10.74 -16.55 8.85
C SER A 91 -11.57 -16.23 7.58
N PRO A 92 -12.28 -17.20 6.98
CA PRO A 92 -13.15 -16.93 5.84
C PRO A 92 -14.31 -15.97 6.17
N ALA A 93 -14.66 -15.83 7.46
CA ALA A 93 -15.67 -14.90 7.92
C ALA A 93 -15.15 -13.45 8.10
N ALA A 94 -13.83 -13.22 8.04
CA ALA A 94 -13.21 -11.95 8.41
C ALA A 94 -13.67 -10.78 7.54
N VAL A 95 -13.56 -10.90 6.21
CA VAL A 95 -13.88 -9.79 5.28
C VAL A 95 -15.32 -9.28 5.44
N PRO A 96 -16.38 -10.14 5.45
CA PRO A 96 -17.75 -9.67 5.71
C PRO A 96 -17.93 -8.99 7.07
N VAL A 97 -17.24 -9.47 8.11
CA VAL A 97 -17.32 -8.90 9.46
C VAL A 97 -16.64 -7.52 9.51
N PHE A 98 -15.45 -7.38 8.94
CA PHE A 98 -14.71 -6.13 8.94
C PHE A 98 -15.46 -5.04 8.15
N ARG A 99 -16.01 -5.40 6.98
CA ARG A 99 -16.86 -4.48 6.20
C ARG A 99 -18.04 -3.97 6.99
N ARG A 100 -18.71 -4.84 7.75
CA ARG A 100 -19.84 -4.45 8.59
C ARG A 100 -19.38 -3.48 9.69
N VAL A 101 -18.33 -3.83 10.43
CA VAL A 101 -17.79 -2.96 11.50
C VAL A 101 -17.41 -1.59 10.95
N LEU A 102 -16.76 -1.55 9.79
CA LEU A 102 -16.39 -0.29 9.14
C LEU A 102 -17.60 0.59 8.81
N LEU A 103 -18.75 -0.01 8.47
CA LEU A 103 -19.97 0.71 8.10
C LEU A 103 -20.87 1.06 9.30
N THR A 104 -20.84 0.28 10.37
CA THR A 104 -21.85 0.36 11.44
C THR A 104 -21.31 0.66 12.83
N ALA A 105 -19.99 0.61 13.05
CA ALA A 105 -19.43 0.90 14.37
C ALA A 105 -19.31 2.40 14.61
N ASP A 106 -19.88 2.89 15.70
CA ASP A 106 -19.75 4.30 16.11
C ASP A 106 -18.33 4.64 16.56
N ASN A 107 -17.62 3.67 17.14
CA ASN A 107 -16.28 3.84 17.67
C ASN A 107 -15.21 3.78 16.56
N GLU A 108 -14.38 4.81 16.48
CA GLU A 108 -13.33 4.94 15.47
C GLU A 108 -12.18 3.92 15.60
N GLU A 109 -11.90 3.41 16.80
CA GLU A 109 -10.88 2.38 17.03
C GLU A 109 -11.29 1.06 16.37
N LEU A 110 -12.57 0.69 16.46
CA LEU A 110 -13.11 -0.49 15.79
C LEU A 110 -13.09 -0.34 14.27
N ARG A 111 -13.44 0.84 13.74
CA ARG A 111 -13.38 1.12 12.29
C ARG A 111 -11.94 1.07 11.78
N SER A 112 -11.00 1.69 12.51
CA SER A 112 -9.56 1.65 12.19
C SER A 112 -9.02 0.21 12.23
N THR A 113 -9.37 -0.56 13.27
CA THR A 113 -8.97 -1.97 13.41
C THR A 113 -9.52 -2.82 12.26
N ALA A 114 -10.76 -2.56 11.81
CA ALA A 114 -11.34 -3.24 10.66
C ALA A 114 -10.55 -2.96 9.37
N ILE A 115 -10.08 -1.73 9.15
CA ILE A 115 -9.22 -1.38 7.99
C ILE A 115 -7.90 -2.14 8.05
N VAL A 116 -7.22 -2.14 9.20
CA VAL A 116 -5.98 -2.92 9.41
C VAL A 116 -6.22 -4.39 9.11
N GLY A 117 -7.31 -4.97 9.62
CA GLY A 117 -7.70 -6.35 9.32
C GLY A 117 -7.95 -6.60 7.83
N LEU A 118 -8.64 -5.68 7.12
CA LEU A 118 -8.91 -5.77 5.69
C LEU A 118 -7.63 -5.74 4.85
N GLN A 119 -6.60 -5.00 5.28
CA GLN A 119 -5.33 -4.87 4.57
C GLN A 119 -4.66 -6.24 4.31
N TYR A 120 -4.75 -7.18 5.27
CA TYR A 120 -4.20 -8.54 5.12
C TYR A 120 -4.83 -9.35 3.98
N PHE A 121 -6.04 -8.98 3.56
CA PHE A 121 -6.79 -9.65 2.50
C PHE A 121 -6.80 -8.86 1.18
N ALA A 122 -6.48 -7.56 1.20
CA ALA A 122 -6.59 -6.68 0.04
C ALA A 122 -5.86 -7.21 -1.22
N PRO A 123 -4.63 -7.79 -1.14
CA PRO A 123 -3.94 -8.31 -2.33
C PRO A 123 -4.69 -9.44 -3.06
N GLY A 124 -5.55 -10.20 -2.36
CA GLY A 124 -6.31 -11.32 -2.93
C GLY A 124 -7.83 -11.12 -2.91
N SER A 125 -8.32 -9.97 -2.44
CA SER A 125 -9.75 -9.73 -2.26
C SER A 125 -10.13 -8.32 -2.73
N PRO A 126 -10.71 -8.19 -3.93
CA PRO A 126 -11.25 -6.92 -4.42
C PRO A 126 -12.29 -6.31 -3.46
N GLN A 127 -13.04 -7.16 -2.75
CA GLN A 127 -14.01 -6.73 -1.75
C GLN A 127 -13.33 -6.04 -0.56
N ALA A 128 -12.18 -6.55 -0.12
CA ALA A 128 -11.42 -5.94 0.97
C ALA A 128 -10.78 -4.62 0.52
N ALA A 129 -10.12 -4.61 -0.65
CA ALA A 129 -9.53 -3.39 -1.22
C ALA A 129 -10.58 -2.29 -1.42
N ASN A 130 -11.76 -2.60 -1.96
CA ASN A 130 -12.83 -1.63 -2.16
C ASN A 130 -13.43 -1.12 -0.84
N ALA A 131 -13.46 -1.95 0.20
CA ALA A 131 -13.91 -1.51 1.52
C ALA A 131 -12.95 -0.49 2.14
N ILE A 132 -11.63 -0.73 2.04
CA ILE A 132 -10.61 0.23 2.48
C ILE A 132 -10.76 1.55 1.71
N ARG A 133 -10.82 1.50 0.38
CA ARG A 133 -11.03 2.69 -0.47
C ARG A 133 -12.29 3.46 -0.10
N GLY A 134 -13.38 2.77 0.20
CA GLY A 134 -14.66 3.39 0.57
C GLY A 134 -14.59 4.20 1.87
N ALA A 135 -13.66 3.88 2.77
CA ALA A 135 -13.49 4.57 4.05
C ALA A 135 -12.61 5.83 3.97
N ILE A 136 -12.14 6.22 2.78
CA ILE A 136 -11.31 7.44 2.61
C ILE A 136 -12.02 8.72 3.05
N ASN A 137 -13.35 8.72 3.11
CA ASN A 137 -14.20 9.83 3.52
C ASN A 137 -14.80 9.61 4.92
N ASP A 138 -14.24 8.72 5.74
CA ASP A 138 -14.70 8.52 7.13
C ASP A 138 -14.66 9.86 7.89
N PRO A 139 -15.66 10.19 8.74
CA PRO A 139 -15.67 11.44 9.49
C PRO A 139 -14.47 11.59 10.44
N SER A 140 -13.91 10.49 10.95
CA SER A 140 -12.74 10.52 11.83
C SER A 140 -11.44 10.63 11.02
N SER A 141 -10.61 11.63 11.34
CA SER A 141 -9.27 11.77 10.75
C SER A 141 -8.37 10.59 11.08
N ARG A 142 -8.53 9.96 12.26
CA ARG A 142 -7.80 8.75 12.65
C ARG A 142 -8.10 7.57 11.71
N VAL A 143 -9.37 7.39 11.36
CA VAL A 143 -9.78 6.35 10.41
C VAL A 143 -9.21 6.66 9.03
N ARG A 144 -9.30 7.91 8.56
CA ARG A 144 -8.72 8.32 7.26
C ARG A 144 -7.21 8.11 7.20
N LEU A 145 -6.47 8.44 8.27
CA LEU A 145 -5.02 8.13 8.37
C LEU A 145 -4.74 6.63 8.29
N THR A 146 -5.59 5.80 8.91
CA THR A 146 -5.46 4.33 8.83
C THR A 146 -5.74 3.83 7.42
N VAL A 147 -6.70 4.44 6.70
CA VAL A 147 -6.92 4.14 5.27
C VAL A 147 -5.68 4.48 4.46
N LEU A 148 -5.08 5.66 4.65
CA LEU A 148 -3.87 6.07 3.94
C LEU A 148 -2.70 5.08 4.10
N GLN A 149 -2.56 4.47 5.28
CA GLN A 149 -1.55 3.43 5.52
C GLN A 149 -1.84 2.10 4.79
N ALA A 150 -3.08 1.88 4.39
CA ALA A 150 -3.53 0.65 3.74
C ALA A 150 -3.68 0.78 2.21
N LEU A 151 -3.58 1.99 1.65
CA LEU A 151 -3.62 2.24 0.21
C LEU A 151 -2.27 1.94 -0.46
N ASP A 152 -2.32 1.53 -1.72
CA ASP A 152 -1.14 1.33 -2.57
C ASP A 152 -0.93 2.55 -3.50
N VAL A 153 0.22 2.61 -4.16
CA VAL A 153 0.60 3.66 -5.11
C VAL A 153 -0.36 3.78 -6.30
N GLU A 154 -1.08 2.70 -6.60
CA GLU A 154 -2.10 2.68 -7.66
C GLU A 154 -3.37 3.46 -7.27
N ASP A 155 -3.58 3.72 -5.98
CA ASP A 155 -4.70 4.49 -5.48
C ASP A 155 -4.45 6.01 -5.58
N VAL A 156 -3.47 6.47 -6.38
CA VAL A 156 -3.09 7.89 -6.53
C VAL A 156 -4.26 8.80 -6.91
N ALA A 157 -5.20 8.32 -7.73
CA ALA A 157 -6.38 9.09 -8.10
C ALA A 157 -7.28 9.35 -6.88
N LEU A 158 -7.42 8.35 -6.00
CA LEU A 158 -8.15 8.46 -4.75
C LEU A 158 -7.43 9.40 -3.77
N LEU A 159 -6.11 9.27 -3.64
CA LEU A 159 -5.29 10.17 -2.82
C LEU A 159 -5.42 11.63 -3.26
N ARG A 160 -5.42 11.90 -4.57
CA ARG A 160 -5.63 13.25 -5.12
C ARG A 160 -7.04 13.77 -4.85
N SER A 161 -8.06 12.91 -4.98
CA SER A 161 -9.43 13.28 -4.63
C SER A 161 -9.57 13.66 -3.16
N LEU A 162 -8.91 12.92 -2.25
CA LEU A 162 -8.87 13.26 -0.84
C LEU A 162 -8.13 14.59 -0.63
N LEU A 163 -6.97 14.77 -1.24
CA LEU A 163 -6.15 15.98 -1.09
C LEU A 163 -6.92 17.25 -1.51
N ALA A 164 -7.79 17.16 -2.51
CA ALA A 164 -8.60 18.27 -3.00
C ALA A 164 -9.68 18.73 -2.01
N SER A 165 -10.19 17.84 -1.15
CA SER A 165 -11.30 18.13 -0.22
C SER A 165 -10.92 18.08 1.26
N GLU A 166 -9.76 17.54 1.63
CA GLU A 166 -9.38 17.27 3.01
C GLU A 166 -9.06 18.54 3.81
N GLU A 167 -9.72 18.75 4.93
CA GLU A 167 -9.51 19.92 5.81
C GLU A 167 -8.52 19.64 6.95
N ASP A 168 -8.39 18.39 7.39
CA ASP A 168 -7.45 17.98 8.43
C ASP A 168 -6.02 18.09 7.90
N ARG A 169 -5.20 18.92 8.57
CA ARG A 169 -3.83 19.22 8.14
C ARG A 169 -2.94 17.99 8.14
N GLN A 170 -3.11 17.08 9.10
CA GLN A 170 -2.29 15.89 9.20
C GLN A 170 -2.65 14.88 8.11
N VAL A 171 -3.95 14.65 7.89
CA VAL A 171 -4.41 13.78 6.81
C VAL A 171 -3.96 14.33 5.46
N ARG A 172 -4.11 15.63 5.24
CA ARG A 172 -3.68 16.32 4.01
C ARG A 172 -2.17 16.17 3.77
N ALA A 173 -1.35 16.32 4.81
CA ALA A 173 0.10 16.18 4.71
C ALA A 173 0.50 14.74 4.30
N VAL A 174 -0.05 13.73 4.98
CA VAL A 174 0.24 12.32 4.66
C VAL A 174 -0.26 11.97 3.25
N ALA A 175 -1.45 12.42 2.86
CA ALA A 175 -1.96 12.22 1.50
C ALA A 175 -1.04 12.84 0.44
N LYS A 176 -0.55 14.06 0.68
CA LYS A 176 0.41 14.75 -0.20
C LYS A 176 1.73 13.97 -0.34
N GLU A 177 2.26 13.45 0.76
CA GLU A 177 3.46 12.61 0.76
C GLU A 177 3.26 11.31 -0.03
N LEU A 178 2.10 10.66 0.14
CA LEU A 178 1.78 9.43 -0.60
C LEU A 178 1.57 9.69 -2.10
N VAL A 179 0.98 10.82 -2.49
CA VAL A 179 0.91 11.24 -3.90
C VAL A 179 2.32 11.45 -4.46
N ALA A 180 3.17 12.20 -3.75
CA ALA A 180 4.56 12.42 -4.16
C ALA A 180 5.33 11.08 -4.29
N LEU A 181 5.12 10.15 -3.37
CA LEU A 181 5.70 8.81 -3.42
C LEU A 181 5.20 8.02 -4.63
N ALA A 182 3.89 8.00 -4.90
CA ALA A 182 3.32 7.32 -6.06
C ALA A 182 3.89 7.87 -7.38
N GLU A 183 3.99 9.20 -7.49
CA GLU A 183 4.59 9.87 -8.65
C GLU A 183 6.07 9.52 -8.80
N SER A 184 6.83 9.48 -7.71
CA SER A 184 8.23 9.02 -7.72
C SER A 184 8.40 7.54 -8.12
N ARG A 185 7.32 6.76 -8.03
CA ARG A 185 7.23 5.36 -8.48
C ARG A 185 6.61 5.22 -9.87
N GLY A 186 6.36 6.32 -10.57
CA GLY A 186 5.92 6.34 -11.96
C GLY A 186 4.41 6.50 -12.16
N ALA A 187 3.67 6.89 -11.13
CA ALA A 187 2.25 7.21 -11.28
C ALA A 187 2.04 8.39 -12.26
N ALA A 188 0.96 8.32 -13.04
CA ALA A 188 0.59 9.38 -13.98
C ALA A 188 0.32 10.71 -13.26
N LEU A 189 0.78 11.81 -13.85
CA LEU A 189 0.48 13.17 -13.44
C LEU A 189 -0.77 13.68 -14.16
N PRO A 190 -1.71 14.33 -13.46
CA PRO A 190 -2.78 15.04 -14.13
C PRO A 190 -2.20 16.32 -14.79
N PRO A 191 -2.68 16.70 -15.98
CA PRO A 191 -2.33 17.99 -16.54
C PRO A 191 -2.99 19.12 -15.73
N GLU A 192 -2.28 20.23 -15.56
CA GLU A 192 -2.79 21.51 -15.08
C GLU A 192 -3.68 22.18 -16.15
N GLY A 193 -4.30 23.30 -15.82
CA GLY A 193 -5.22 24.00 -16.74
C GLY A 193 -4.58 24.47 -18.05
N ASP A 194 -3.27 24.67 -18.08
CA ASP A 194 -2.48 25.01 -19.28
C ASP A 194 -1.87 23.78 -19.98
N GLY A 195 -2.16 22.57 -19.49
CA GLY A 195 -1.58 21.32 -19.97
C GLY A 195 -0.24 20.94 -19.33
N THR A 196 0.36 21.78 -18.49
CA THR A 196 1.61 21.49 -17.79
C THR A 196 1.44 20.30 -16.85
N TYR A 197 2.46 19.43 -16.77
CA TYR A 197 2.50 18.33 -15.81
C TYR A 197 3.55 18.65 -14.75
N ARG A 198 3.16 18.54 -13.48
CA ARG A 198 4.00 18.92 -12.35
C ARG A 198 3.93 17.88 -11.25
N THR A 199 5.10 17.49 -10.73
CA THR A 199 5.16 16.57 -9.59
C THR A 199 4.74 17.28 -8.30
N THR A 200 3.93 16.61 -7.51
CA THR A 200 3.63 16.92 -6.12
C THR A 200 4.88 16.74 -5.27
N VAL A 201 5.25 17.74 -4.48
CA VAL A 201 6.39 17.66 -3.55
C VAL A 201 6.07 18.38 -2.22
N PRO A 202 6.75 18.02 -1.13
CA PRO A 202 6.80 18.82 0.09
C PRO A 202 7.22 20.28 -0.18
N ASP A 203 6.76 21.19 0.67
CA ASP A 203 7.02 22.62 0.47
C ASP A 203 8.52 22.91 0.56
N GLY A 204 9.05 23.66 -0.40
CA GLY A 204 10.48 23.97 -0.44
C GLY A 204 11.37 22.87 -1.03
N GLU A 205 10.81 21.88 -1.72
CA GLU A 205 11.57 20.89 -2.49
C GLU A 205 11.52 21.14 -4.01
N PRO A 206 12.54 20.74 -4.78
CA PRO A 206 12.54 20.88 -6.23
C PRO A 206 11.48 19.99 -6.90
N GLN A 207 10.88 20.46 -7.97
CA GLN A 207 9.80 19.81 -8.72
C GLN A 207 10.24 19.51 -10.14
N ILE A 208 9.73 18.41 -10.70
CA ILE A 208 9.80 18.16 -12.14
C ILE A 208 8.60 18.84 -12.79
N VAL A 209 8.88 19.60 -13.85
CA VAL A 209 7.87 20.31 -14.64
C VAL A 209 8.04 19.93 -16.10
N PHE A 210 6.97 19.44 -16.70
CA PHE A 210 6.91 19.15 -18.13
C PHE A 210 5.86 20.06 -18.79
N GLN A 211 6.32 20.84 -19.77
CA GLN A 211 5.49 21.79 -20.51
C GLN A 211 5.27 21.25 -21.93
N PRO A 212 4.07 20.77 -22.27
CA PRO A 212 3.82 20.24 -23.60
C PRO A 212 3.87 21.35 -24.65
N THR A 213 4.49 21.03 -25.79
CA THR A 213 4.40 21.84 -27.03
C THR A 213 3.39 21.24 -28.01
N TRP A 214 3.08 19.96 -27.84
CA TRP A 214 2.11 19.22 -28.62
C TRP A 214 1.48 18.13 -27.75
N THR A 215 0.19 17.88 -27.93
CA THR A 215 -0.58 16.85 -27.21
C THR A 215 -1.53 16.13 -28.17
N ASP A 216 -1.57 14.82 -28.07
CA ASP A 216 -2.65 13.96 -28.57
C ASP A 216 -3.41 13.42 -27.37
N THR A 217 -4.57 14.00 -27.07
CA THR A 217 -5.39 13.62 -25.92
C THR A 217 -6.07 12.28 -26.10
N VAL A 218 -6.31 11.84 -27.34
CA VAL A 218 -6.92 10.54 -27.65
C VAL A 218 -5.91 9.43 -27.40
N ALA A 219 -4.66 9.62 -27.85
CA ALA A 219 -3.57 8.71 -27.55
C ALA A 219 -3.01 8.90 -26.12
N GLY A 220 -3.33 10.00 -25.44
CA GLY A 220 -2.70 10.34 -24.16
C GLY A 220 -1.18 10.51 -24.28
N ILE A 221 -0.71 11.07 -25.40
CA ILE A 221 0.70 11.35 -25.67
C ILE A 221 0.91 12.86 -25.65
N ALA A 222 1.99 13.32 -25.05
CA ALA A 222 2.43 14.70 -25.10
C ALA A 222 3.93 14.78 -25.41
N VAL A 223 4.33 15.82 -26.15
CA VAL A 223 5.74 16.09 -26.46
C VAL A 223 6.05 17.54 -26.11
N GLY A 224 7.14 17.75 -25.36
CA GLY A 224 7.46 19.10 -24.88
C GLY A 224 8.77 19.19 -24.10
N ALA A 225 8.93 20.32 -23.41
CA ALA A 225 10.14 20.63 -22.67
C ALA A 225 10.04 20.15 -21.23
N LEU A 226 11.15 19.64 -20.71
CA LEU A 226 11.29 19.12 -19.36
C LEU A 226 12.26 19.99 -18.56
N TRP A 227 11.84 20.35 -17.36
CA TRP A 227 12.52 21.27 -16.46
C TRP A 227 12.54 20.74 -15.03
N VAL A 228 13.46 21.29 -14.23
CA VAL A 228 13.39 21.23 -12.77
C VAL A 228 13.12 22.64 -12.26
N GLU A 229 12.05 22.81 -11.50
CA GLU A 229 11.77 24.03 -10.76
C GLU A 229 12.35 23.89 -9.34
N VAL A 230 13.23 24.81 -8.96
CA VAL A 230 13.81 24.83 -7.61
C VAL A 230 13.15 25.97 -6.83
N PRO A 231 12.79 25.78 -5.54
CA PRO A 231 12.19 26.83 -4.73
C PRO A 231 12.98 28.14 -4.80
N GLN A 232 12.29 29.26 -4.98
CA GLN A 232 12.88 30.61 -5.03
C GLN A 232 13.92 30.82 -6.14
N SER A 233 14.01 29.89 -7.11
CA SER A 233 15.02 29.86 -8.16
C SER A 233 14.40 29.82 -9.56
N LYS A 234 15.28 29.93 -10.57
CA LYS A 234 14.96 29.82 -12.00
C LYS A 234 14.77 28.35 -12.41
N LEU A 235 13.89 28.12 -13.39
CA LEU A 235 13.75 26.81 -14.06
C LEU A 235 15.10 26.33 -14.62
N ILE A 236 15.48 25.09 -14.26
CA ILE A 236 16.67 24.40 -14.77
C ILE A 236 16.25 23.54 -15.97
N PRO A 237 16.67 23.84 -17.21
CA PRO A 237 16.30 23.03 -18.37
C PRO A 237 16.95 21.64 -18.31
N LEU A 238 16.17 20.58 -18.51
CA LEU A 238 16.67 19.22 -18.68
C LEU A 238 16.74 18.83 -20.17
N ALA A 239 15.64 18.98 -20.89
CA ALA A 239 15.54 18.64 -22.31
C ALA A 239 14.42 19.44 -23.00
N GLN A 240 14.58 19.76 -24.28
CA GLN A 240 13.58 20.51 -25.06
C GLN A 240 12.48 19.62 -25.67
N ARG A 241 12.75 18.32 -25.80
CA ARG A 241 11.85 17.36 -26.43
C ARG A 241 11.86 16.03 -25.66
N VAL A 242 10.85 15.88 -24.80
CA VAL A 242 10.57 14.67 -24.03
C VAL A 242 9.17 14.19 -24.41
N GLU A 243 9.02 12.88 -24.49
CA GLU A 243 7.74 12.21 -24.75
C GLU A 243 7.14 11.76 -23.42
N VAL A 244 5.92 12.19 -23.12
CA VAL A 244 5.12 11.79 -21.97
C VAL A 244 3.96 10.96 -22.50
N VAL A 245 3.76 9.77 -21.92
CA VAL A 245 2.70 8.84 -22.34
C VAL A 245 1.87 8.46 -21.14
N ALA A 246 0.54 8.49 -21.30
CA ALA A 246 -0.42 8.25 -20.24
C ALA A 246 -0.21 9.17 -19.01
N GLY A 247 0.29 10.39 -19.24
CA GLY A 247 0.62 11.35 -18.17
C GLY A 247 1.84 10.99 -17.33
N VAL A 248 2.61 9.95 -17.69
CA VAL A 248 3.83 9.57 -16.95
C VAL A 248 5.04 10.34 -17.49
N VAL A 249 5.57 11.24 -16.66
CA VAL A 249 6.78 12.01 -16.99
C VAL A 249 8.01 11.14 -16.74
N PRO A 250 8.89 10.92 -17.74
CA PRO A 250 10.00 9.97 -17.61
C PRO A 250 11.22 10.62 -16.91
N ALA A 251 11.02 11.18 -15.72
CA ALA A 251 12.06 11.84 -14.94
C ALA A 251 11.86 11.63 -13.43
N PHE A 252 12.95 11.43 -12.69
CA PHE A 252 12.91 11.11 -11.26
C PHE A 252 14.11 11.68 -10.53
N PHE A 253 13.90 12.18 -9.31
CA PHE A 253 14.98 12.63 -8.45
C PHE A 253 15.73 11.46 -7.80
N SER A 254 17.02 11.67 -7.49
CA SER A 254 17.71 10.88 -6.48
C SER A 254 17.05 11.07 -5.11
N GLN A 255 17.29 10.17 -4.15
CA GLN A 255 16.69 10.24 -2.81
C GLN A 255 17.02 11.55 -2.08
N ASP A 256 18.24 12.07 -2.26
CA ASP A 256 18.69 13.35 -1.72
C ASP A 256 18.31 14.57 -2.58
N ARG A 257 17.59 14.32 -3.70
CA ARG A 257 17.21 15.29 -4.73
C ARG A 257 18.38 16.11 -5.30
N SER A 258 19.61 15.65 -5.18
CA SER A 258 20.78 16.33 -5.74
C SER A 258 20.96 16.09 -7.24
N SER A 259 20.30 15.06 -7.78
CA SER A 259 20.36 14.67 -9.19
C SER A 259 18.98 14.29 -9.72
N VAL A 260 18.80 14.40 -11.04
CA VAL A 260 17.62 13.91 -11.76
C VAL A 260 18.05 12.97 -12.87
N VAL A 261 17.46 11.78 -12.89
CA VAL A 261 17.51 10.88 -14.05
C VAL A 261 16.30 11.17 -14.92
N PHE A 262 16.51 11.24 -16.23
CA PHE A 262 15.44 11.49 -17.18
C PHE A 262 15.70 10.82 -18.53
N GLU A 263 14.62 10.58 -19.26
CA GLU A 263 14.67 10.16 -20.65
C GLU A 263 14.54 11.38 -21.58
N ALA A 264 15.43 11.47 -22.58
CA ALA A 264 15.28 12.38 -23.70
C ALA A 264 15.83 11.70 -24.96
N GLU A 265 15.12 11.79 -26.08
CA GLU A 265 15.57 11.23 -27.36
C GLU A 265 15.91 9.72 -27.30
N ARG A 266 15.19 8.97 -26.45
CA ARG A 266 15.44 7.54 -26.16
C ARG A 266 16.84 7.26 -25.57
N GLU A 267 17.40 8.25 -24.89
CA GLU A 267 18.59 8.11 -24.07
C GLU A 267 18.26 8.37 -22.61
N ILE A 268 18.92 7.63 -21.72
CA ILE A 268 18.87 7.91 -20.29
C ILE A 268 20.02 8.83 -19.91
N ARG A 269 19.65 9.94 -19.29
CA ARG A 269 20.57 11.01 -18.87
C ARG A 269 20.41 11.24 -17.37
N ILE A 270 21.51 11.58 -16.71
CA ILE A 270 21.51 12.03 -15.32
C ILE A 270 22.07 13.45 -15.28
N ARG A 271 21.35 14.38 -14.66
CA ARG A 271 21.83 15.72 -14.39
C ARG A 271 22.04 15.93 -12.90
N ASN A 272 23.25 16.35 -12.53
CA ASN A 272 23.53 16.85 -11.18
C ASN A 272 23.02 18.29 -11.07
N LEU A 273 22.13 18.56 -10.12
CA LEU A 273 21.48 19.87 -9.99
C LEU A 273 22.40 20.92 -9.37
N LYS A 274 23.42 20.48 -8.60
CA LYS A 274 24.39 21.38 -7.97
C LYS A 274 25.45 21.87 -8.95
N THR A 275 26.00 20.96 -9.78
CA THR A 275 27.07 21.28 -10.73
C THR A 275 26.57 21.61 -12.13
N GLY A 276 25.33 21.26 -12.45
CA GLY A 276 24.76 21.37 -13.79
C GLY A 276 25.29 20.33 -14.79
N ALA A 277 26.22 19.45 -14.37
CA ALA A 277 26.79 18.43 -15.23
C ALA A 277 25.74 17.39 -15.63
N THR A 278 25.71 17.04 -16.91
CA THR A 278 24.84 15.99 -17.46
C THR A 278 25.69 14.84 -18.00
N ARG A 279 25.34 13.60 -17.62
CA ARG A 279 25.97 12.37 -18.11
C ARG A 279 24.93 11.53 -18.86
N VAL A 280 25.31 11.02 -20.03
CA VAL A 280 24.51 10.05 -20.80
C VAL A 280 24.92 8.63 -20.39
N LEU A 281 23.95 7.76 -20.12
CA LEU A 281 24.20 6.35 -19.77
C LEU A 281 24.12 5.42 -20.97
N GLY A 282 23.32 5.79 -21.97
CA GLY A 282 23.09 5.03 -23.19
C GLY A 282 21.63 5.04 -23.60
N SER A 283 21.32 4.25 -24.63
CA SER A 283 19.96 4.10 -25.15
C SER A 283 19.05 3.42 -24.13
N GLY A 284 17.85 3.94 -23.97
CA GLY A 284 16.85 3.38 -23.07
C GLY A 284 15.68 4.32 -22.85
N ILE A 285 14.65 3.79 -22.20
CA ILE A 285 13.42 4.51 -21.88
C ILE A 285 12.99 4.26 -20.43
N ALA A 286 12.05 5.09 -19.97
CA ALA A 286 11.28 4.88 -18.75
C ALA A 286 12.13 4.57 -17.50
N PRO A 287 12.99 5.51 -17.03
CA PRO A 287 13.74 5.30 -15.80
C PRO A 287 12.78 5.13 -14.61
N ARG A 288 13.12 4.33 -13.59
CA ARG A 288 12.35 4.15 -12.35
C ARG A 288 13.26 3.97 -11.15
N ILE A 289 12.97 4.65 -10.04
CA ILE A 289 13.75 4.53 -8.82
C ILE A 289 13.59 3.13 -8.20
N ILE A 290 14.68 2.53 -7.74
CA ILE A 290 14.61 1.34 -6.88
C ILE A 290 14.41 1.86 -5.45
N PRO A 291 13.27 1.58 -4.79
CA PRO A 291 12.96 2.12 -3.48
C PRO A 291 14.05 1.82 -2.45
N PHE A 292 14.30 2.78 -1.55
CA PHE A 292 15.29 2.68 -0.46
C PHE A 292 16.75 2.53 -0.94
N THR A 293 17.07 2.93 -2.17
CA THR A 293 18.44 2.91 -2.70
C THR A 293 18.78 4.21 -3.44
N ASP A 294 20.06 4.40 -3.72
CA ASP A 294 20.59 5.43 -4.63
C ASP A 294 20.63 4.95 -6.10
N ARG A 295 19.79 3.96 -6.44
CA ARG A 295 19.77 3.29 -7.73
C ARG A 295 18.43 3.47 -8.43
N PHE A 296 18.47 3.31 -9.74
CA PHE A 296 17.30 3.27 -10.59
C PHE A 296 17.50 2.21 -11.68
N VAL A 297 16.40 1.84 -12.31
CA VAL A 297 16.39 1.00 -13.50
C VAL A 297 15.90 1.76 -14.71
N TYR A 298 16.20 1.28 -15.91
CA TYR A 298 15.62 1.72 -17.16
C TYR A 298 15.60 0.58 -18.18
N LEU A 299 14.87 0.74 -19.27
CA LEU A 299 14.64 -0.34 -20.23
C LEU A 299 15.29 -0.05 -21.58
N ALA A 300 16.14 -0.96 -22.03
CA ALA A 300 16.73 -0.93 -23.37
C ALA A 300 16.01 -1.93 -24.29
N GLU A 301 15.40 -1.45 -25.36
CA GLU A 301 14.66 -2.30 -26.31
C GLU A 301 15.59 -3.22 -27.09
N ARG A 302 15.23 -4.51 -27.18
CA ARG A 302 15.89 -5.49 -28.03
C ARG A 302 15.24 -5.46 -29.40
N LEU A 303 15.69 -4.58 -30.28
CA LEU A 303 15.09 -4.40 -31.61
C LEU A 303 14.99 -5.71 -32.42
N SER A 304 15.96 -6.61 -32.26
CA SER A 304 15.95 -7.93 -32.92
C SER A 304 14.85 -8.89 -32.43
N ALA A 305 14.24 -8.59 -31.28
CA ALA A 305 13.16 -9.38 -30.68
C ALA A 305 11.78 -8.78 -30.92
N ARG A 306 11.70 -7.62 -31.58
CA ARG A 306 10.42 -7.00 -31.94
C ARG A 306 9.68 -7.85 -32.96
N ARG A 307 8.41 -8.14 -32.70
CA ARG A 307 7.54 -8.90 -33.61
C ARG A 307 6.20 -8.20 -33.75
N GLU A 308 5.76 -7.99 -34.98
CA GLU A 308 4.41 -7.52 -35.25
C GLU A 308 3.48 -8.73 -35.34
N GLY A 309 2.39 -8.72 -34.58
CA GLY A 309 1.38 -9.76 -34.56
C GLY A 309 -0.03 -9.17 -34.63
N GLU A 310 -1.03 -10.04 -34.82
CA GLU A 310 -2.44 -9.63 -34.91
C GLU A 310 -2.93 -8.89 -33.65
N GLN A 311 -2.38 -9.23 -32.49
CA GLN A 311 -2.75 -8.64 -31.21
C GLN A 311 -1.98 -7.36 -30.87
N GLY A 312 -0.99 -6.96 -31.68
CA GLY A 312 -0.13 -5.81 -31.42
C GLY A 312 1.34 -6.08 -31.72
N THR A 313 2.20 -5.17 -31.29
CA THR A 313 3.66 -5.32 -31.38
C THR A 313 4.20 -5.94 -30.10
N GLU A 314 4.76 -7.13 -30.19
CA GLU A 314 5.54 -7.76 -29.12
C GLU A 314 6.91 -7.08 -29.02
N LEU A 315 7.27 -6.67 -27.81
CA LEU A 315 8.48 -5.94 -27.47
C LEU A 315 9.20 -6.70 -26.35
N SER A 316 10.52 -6.73 -26.41
CA SER A 316 11.36 -7.31 -25.34
C SER A 316 12.42 -6.30 -24.93
N TYR A 317 12.59 -6.13 -23.63
CA TYR A 317 13.49 -5.16 -23.03
C TYR A 317 14.55 -5.84 -22.18
N VAL A 318 15.76 -5.30 -22.19
CA VAL A 318 16.76 -5.56 -21.16
C VAL A 318 16.52 -4.57 -20.03
N VAL A 319 16.35 -5.09 -18.82
CA VAL A 319 16.26 -4.27 -17.61
C VAL A 319 17.69 -3.93 -17.17
N LEU A 320 18.04 -2.66 -17.19
CA LEU A 320 19.35 -2.15 -16.81
C LEU A 320 19.25 -1.38 -15.50
N GLY A 321 20.14 -1.64 -14.55
CA GLY A 321 20.28 -0.91 -13.29
C GLY A 321 21.47 0.05 -13.33
N SER A 322 21.36 1.20 -12.69
CA SER A 322 22.49 2.14 -12.52
C SER A 322 22.34 2.94 -11.22
N ALA A 323 23.41 3.61 -10.80
CA ALA A 323 23.42 4.48 -9.63
C ALA A 323 23.52 5.95 -10.06
N PHE A 324 22.95 6.85 -9.25
CA PHE A 324 23.05 8.29 -9.48
C PHE A 324 24.50 8.78 -9.39
N ALA A 325 25.25 8.27 -8.41
CA ALA A 325 26.62 8.70 -8.11
C ALA A 325 27.65 8.31 -9.19
N GLY A 326 27.34 7.36 -10.07
CA GLY A 326 28.28 6.89 -11.10
C GLY A 326 28.10 5.42 -11.47
N GLY A 327 29.10 4.89 -12.18
CA GLY A 327 29.11 3.51 -12.66
C GLY A 327 28.40 3.33 -14.00
N GLY A 328 28.79 2.26 -14.72
CA GLY A 328 28.11 1.82 -15.92
C GLY A 328 26.80 1.10 -15.59
N PRO A 329 25.87 1.00 -16.55
CA PRO A 329 24.65 0.23 -16.37
C PRO A 329 24.96 -1.26 -16.26
N GLU A 330 24.26 -1.95 -15.37
CA GLU A 330 24.34 -3.40 -15.18
C GLU A 330 23.07 -4.08 -15.68
N ARG A 331 23.19 -5.27 -16.27
CA ARG A 331 22.03 -6.05 -16.70
C ARG A 331 21.42 -6.78 -15.50
N LEU A 332 20.15 -6.49 -15.22
CA LEU A 332 19.37 -7.15 -14.17
C LEU A 332 18.52 -8.31 -14.69
N GLY A 333 18.04 -8.21 -15.93
CA GLY A 333 17.22 -9.25 -16.54
C GLY A 333 16.54 -8.80 -17.82
N THR A 334 15.38 -9.39 -18.11
CA THR A 334 14.56 -9.04 -19.27
C THR A 334 13.09 -8.97 -18.88
N VAL A 335 12.34 -8.12 -19.58
CA VAL A 335 10.90 -7.98 -19.45
C VAL A 335 10.28 -7.89 -20.84
N ASP A 336 9.11 -8.46 -21.01
CA ASP A 336 8.39 -8.47 -22.28
C ASP A 336 7.13 -7.60 -22.17
N ALA A 337 6.72 -7.00 -23.29
CA ALA A 337 5.56 -6.15 -23.37
C ALA A 337 4.83 -6.31 -24.71
N VAL A 338 3.55 -5.96 -24.74
CA VAL A 338 2.72 -5.96 -25.95
C VAL A 338 2.09 -4.59 -26.12
N ALA A 339 2.54 -3.85 -27.14
CA ALA A 339 1.97 -2.56 -27.51
C ALA A 339 0.81 -2.76 -28.48
N THR A 340 -0.35 -2.16 -28.22
CA THR A 340 -1.55 -2.31 -29.07
C THR A 340 -2.03 -0.97 -29.57
N GLY A 341 -2.55 -0.89 -30.81
CA GLY A 341 -3.05 0.37 -31.37
C GLY A 341 -4.23 0.97 -30.60
N ALA A 342 -5.00 0.11 -29.93
CA ALA A 342 -6.10 0.52 -29.05
C ALA A 342 -5.64 1.29 -27.80
N ARG A 343 -4.34 1.25 -27.48
CA ARG A 343 -3.77 1.86 -26.28
C ARG A 343 -2.64 2.79 -26.66
N HIS A 344 -2.82 4.06 -26.33
CA HIS A 344 -1.79 5.07 -26.50
C HIS A 344 -1.11 5.06 -27.87
N ALA A 345 -1.88 4.88 -28.95
CA ALA A 345 -1.39 4.82 -30.32
C ALA A 345 -0.20 3.84 -30.52
N ALA A 346 -0.25 2.66 -29.88
CA ALA A 346 0.82 1.66 -29.89
C ALA A 346 2.16 2.13 -29.29
N ALA A 347 2.14 3.15 -28.42
CA ALA A 347 3.29 3.48 -27.59
C ALA A 347 3.69 2.29 -26.71
N SER A 348 4.97 2.22 -26.35
CA SER A 348 5.50 1.13 -25.53
C SER A 348 4.90 1.14 -24.12
N PRO A 349 4.35 0.01 -23.63
CA PRO A 349 3.87 -0.11 -22.25
C PRO A 349 4.88 0.18 -21.16
N ALA A 350 6.18 0.04 -21.46
CA ALA A 350 7.25 0.44 -20.57
C ALA A 350 7.13 1.91 -20.12
N ARG A 351 6.58 2.80 -20.95
CA ARG A 351 6.52 4.24 -20.66
C ARG A 351 5.63 4.57 -19.46
N TRP A 352 4.58 3.79 -19.22
CA TRP A 352 3.65 3.98 -18.10
C TRP A 352 3.72 2.86 -17.05
N MET A 353 4.84 2.12 -17.01
CA MET A 353 5.06 1.15 -15.93
C MET A 353 5.23 1.87 -14.58
N VAL A 354 4.92 1.17 -13.49
CA VAL A 354 5.09 1.65 -12.12
C VAL A 354 5.98 0.70 -11.33
N VAL A 355 6.56 1.21 -10.24
CA VAL A 355 7.18 0.41 -9.20
C VAL A 355 6.14 0.08 -8.15
N GLY A 356 5.69 -1.18 -8.14
CA GLY A 356 4.78 -1.72 -7.13
C GLY A 356 5.49 -2.47 -6.02
N GLU A 357 4.76 -2.81 -4.97
CA GLU A 357 5.21 -3.63 -3.86
C GLU A 357 4.45 -4.95 -3.82
N THR A 358 5.18 -6.04 -3.54
CA THR A 358 4.64 -7.39 -3.32
C THR A 358 5.28 -7.99 -2.07
N PRO A 359 4.74 -9.09 -1.51
CA PRO A 359 5.38 -9.79 -0.39
C PRO A 359 6.84 -10.22 -0.67
N GLU A 360 7.21 -10.41 -1.94
CA GLU A 360 8.55 -10.80 -2.37
C GLU A 360 9.53 -9.62 -2.53
N GLY A 361 9.02 -8.40 -2.66
CA GLY A 361 9.80 -7.17 -2.82
C GLY A 361 9.17 -6.16 -3.78
N PHE A 362 10.00 -5.33 -4.41
CA PHE A 362 9.54 -4.36 -5.39
C PHE A 362 9.49 -4.95 -6.78
N VAL A 363 8.49 -4.59 -7.56
CA VAL A 363 8.31 -5.07 -8.94
C VAL A 363 8.10 -3.91 -9.91
N LEU A 364 8.64 -4.05 -11.12
CA LEU A 364 8.14 -3.27 -12.26
C LEU A 364 6.88 -3.97 -12.78
N ARG A 365 5.81 -3.22 -12.94
CA ARG A 365 4.55 -3.70 -13.51
C ARG A 365 3.87 -2.62 -14.31
N GLY A 366 3.03 -3.00 -15.25
CA GLY A 366 2.27 -2.09 -16.09
C GLY A 366 1.33 -2.88 -16.98
N GLU A 367 0.22 -2.26 -17.37
CA GLU A 367 -0.73 -2.91 -18.24
C GLU A 367 -0.08 -3.22 -19.61
N GLY A 368 -0.11 -4.48 -20.04
CA GLY A 368 0.56 -4.92 -21.27
C GLY A 368 2.05 -5.22 -21.11
N MET A 369 2.56 -5.34 -19.88
CA MET A 369 3.94 -5.72 -19.58
C MET A 369 3.98 -6.92 -18.60
N SER A 370 4.96 -7.82 -18.76
CA SER A 370 5.21 -8.83 -17.74
C SER A 370 5.79 -8.21 -16.46
N THR A 371 5.43 -8.76 -15.30
CA THR A 371 5.95 -8.29 -14.01
C THR A 371 7.42 -8.67 -13.87
N PHE A 372 8.27 -7.74 -13.43
CA PHE A 372 9.70 -7.98 -13.21
C PHE A 372 10.08 -7.66 -11.76
N LEU A 373 10.62 -8.64 -11.03
CA LEU A 373 11.09 -8.46 -9.65
C LEU A 373 12.40 -7.67 -9.62
N LEU A 374 12.40 -6.53 -8.94
CA LEU A 374 13.58 -5.70 -8.74
C LEU A 374 14.52 -6.31 -7.69
N PRO A 375 15.82 -5.97 -7.72
CA PRO A 375 16.74 -6.33 -6.66
C PRO A 375 16.21 -5.90 -5.29
N ASN A 376 16.13 -6.84 -4.34
CA ASN A 376 15.63 -6.54 -3.01
C ASN A 376 16.72 -5.79 -2.21
N PRO A 377 16.51 -4.52 -1.84
CA PRO A 377 17.51 -3.71 -1.16
C PRO A 377 17.86 -4.24 0.25
N PHE A 378 16.97 -5.03 0.85
CA PHE A 378 17.14 -5.59 2.19
C PHE A 378 17.84 -6.95 2.20
N ARG A 379 18.07 -7.57 1.04
CA ARG A 379 18.77 -8.87 0.92
C ARG A 379 20.28 -8.74 0.71
N ALA A 380 20.80 -7.54 0.47
CA ALA A 380 22.23 -7.28 0.31
C ALA A 380 22.96 -7.45 1.66
N GLY A 381 23.24 -8.72 1.99
CA GLY A 381 23.83 -9.18 3.25
C GLY A 381 23.78 -10.71 3.41
N GLY A 382 22.97 -11.42 2.60
CA GLY A 382 22.98 -12.88 2.55
C GLY A 382 24.05 -13.43 1.59
N PRO A 383 24.69 -14.58 1.91
CA PRO A 383 25.65 -15.22 1.01
C PRO A 383 25.00 -15.52 -0.35
N ALA A 384 25.76 -15.29 -1.43
CA ALA A 384 25.32 -15.55 -2.79
C ALA A 384 24.67 -16.94 -2.90
N PRO A 385 23.51 -17.08 -3.55
CA PRO A 385 22.88 -18.38 -3.74
C PRO A 385 23.88 -19.29 -4.44
N ARG A 386 24.26 -20.38 -3.76
CA ARG A 386 25.10 -21.43 -4.35
C ARG A 386 24.41 -21.88 -5.63
N ARG A 387 25.06 -21.68 -6.77
CA ARG A 387 24.64 -22.28 -8.04
C ARG A 387 24.49 -23.77 -7.79
N ARG A 388 23.30 -24.33 -8.05
CA ARG A 388 23.17 -25.78 -8.17
C ARG A 388 24.02 -26.18 -9.38
N PRO A 389 24.95 -27.13 -9.24
CA PRO A 389 25.58 -27.72 -10.40
C PRO A 389 24.50 -28.50 -11.18
N ASP A 390 24.56 -28.35 -12.50
CA ASP A 390 23.74 -29.09 -13.47
C ASP A 390 23.92 -30.60 -13.35
#